data_AF-A0A355T047-F1
#
_entry.id   AF-A0A355T047-F1
#
_cell.length_a   1.000
_cell.length_b   1.000
_cell.length_c   1.000
_cell.angle_alpha   90.00
_cell.angle_beta   90.00
_cell.angle_gamma   90.00
#
_symmetry.space_group_name_H-M   'P 1'
#
loop_
_entity.id
_entity.type
_entity.pdbx_description
1 polymer ?
#
loop_
_entity_poly.entity_id
_entity_poly.type
_entity_poly.pdbx_seq_one_letter_code
_entity_poly.pdbx_strand_id
1 'polypeptide(L)'
;NEVAMLYRADGTGFLLGPVGPAEAHISVEVRNEVVKGVVQMDSVLVRAGESRRSEEMILSFESAKTSTNVWTRWVAETHGVRRNKGAIYGW
;
A
#
# COMPACT_ATOMS: atom_id res chain seq x y z
N ASN A 1 -4.67 8.45 -4.74
CA ASN A 1 -4.89 7.00 -4.52
C ASN A 1 -3.81 6.48 -3.59
N GLU A 2 -4.16 5.76 -2.54
CA GLU A 2 -3.17 5.14 -1.63
C GLU A 2 -2.62 3.82 -2.22
N VAL A 3 -3.44 3.13 -3.00
CA VAL A 3 -3.09 1.89 -3.72
C VAL A 3 -3.33 2.09 -5.20
N ALA A 4 -2.47 1.49 -6.03
CA ALA A 4 -2.69 1.33 -7.47
C ALA A 4 -2.53 -0.13 -7.87
N MET A 5 -3.51 -0.65 -8.61
CA MET A 5 -3.44 -1.95 -9.27
C MET A 5 -3.68 -1.73 -10.76
N LEU A 6 -2.67 -2.03 -11.57
CA LEU A 6 -2.75 -1.91 -13.02
C LEU A 6 -2.39 -3.24 -13.64
N TYR A 7 -3.40 -3.95 -14.13
CA TYR A 7 -3.24 -5.24 -14.80
C TYR A 7 -3.94 -5.20 -16.15
N ARG A 8 -3.25 -5.71 -17.16
CA ARG A 8 -3.82 -5.96 -18.49
C ARG A 8 -4.67 -7.23 -18.46
N ALA A 9 -5.48 -7.41 -19.50
CA ALA A 9 -6.32 -8.60 -19.66
C ALA A 9 -5.49 -9.91 -19.75
N ASP A 10 -4.24 -9.83 -20.19
CA ASP A 10 -3.29 -10.95 -20.23
C ASP A 10 -2.70 -11.31 -18.84
N GLY A 11 -3.04 -10.55 -17.80
CA GLY A 11 -2.55 -10.74 -16.44
C GLY A 11 -1.23 -10.03 -16.12
N THR A 12 -0.59 -9.39 -17.10
CA THR A 12 0.62 -8.59 -16.89
C THR A 12 0.28 -7.30 -16.18
N GLY A 13 1.01 -6.97 -15.11
CA GLY A 13 0.73 -5.77 -14.36
C GLY A 13 1.50 -5.67 -13.06
N PHE A 14 1.04 -4.78 -12.20
CA PHE A 14 1.60 -4.61 -10.86
C PHE A 14 0.59 -4.07 -9.86
N LEU A 15 0.91 -4.29 -8.58
CA LEU A 15 0.31 -3.66 -7.43
C LEU A 15 1.36 -2.76 -6.75
N LEU A 16 0.97 -1.54 -6.42
CA LEU A 16 1.71 -0.59 -5.58
C LEU A 16 0.80 -0.14 -4.44
N GLY A 17 1.25 -0.21 -3.19
CA GLY A 17 0.43 0.22 -2.06
C GLY A 17 1.16 0.28 -0.72
N PRO A 18 0.49 0.80 0.33
CA PRO A 18 1.04 0.95 1.67
C PRO A 18 1.17 -0.40 2.36
N VAL A 19 2.25 -0.58 3.11
CA VAL A 19 2.47 -1.74 3.99
C VAL A 19 2.90 -1.34 5.40
N GLY A 20 3.02 -0.04 5.68
CA GLY A 20 3.26 0.52 7.01
C GLY A 20 1.99 1.11 7.65
N PRO A 21 2.09 1.57 8.90
CA PRO A 21 0.97 2.17 9.59
C PRO A 21 0.60 3.52 8.97
N ALA A 22 -0.69 3.86 9.01
CA ALA A 22 -1.27 5.11 8.49
C ALA A 22 -0.89 6.35 9.33
N GLU A 23 0.34 6.37 9.87
CA GLU A 23 0.97 7.55 10.48
C GLU A 23 1.51 8.50 9.40
N ALA A 24 1.86 7.96 8.22
CA ALA A 24 2.12 8.73 7.01
C ALA A 24 1.02 8.43 5.99
N HIS A 25 0.84 9.30 5.01
CA HIS A 25 -0.07 9.04 3.89
C HIS A 25 0.74 8.74 2.63
N ILE A 26 0.37 7.67 1.91
CA ILE A 26 0.90 7.39 0.59
C ILE A 26 0.00 7.99 -0.49
N SER A 27 0.64 8.59 -1.49
CA SER A 27 0.00 8.96 -2.74
C SER A 27 0.67 8.25 -3.91
N VAL A 28 -0.14 7.62 -4.75
CA VAL A 28 0.25 7.02 -6.01
C VAL A 28 -0.38 7.79 -7.16
N GLU A 29 0.47 8.29 -8.05
CA GLU A 29 0.11 8.94 -9.30
C GLU A 29 0.61 8.08 -10.47
N VAL A 30 -0.26 7.86 -11.46
CA VAL A 30 0.12 7.24 -12.73
C VAL A 30 -0.19 8.23 -13.84
N ARG A 31 0.86 8.72 -14.51
CA ARG A 31 0.74 9.73 -15.57
C ARG A 31 1.84 9.57 -16.60
N ASN A 32 1.50 9.68 -17.89
CA ASN A 32 2.45 9.60 -19.00
C ASN A 32 3.38 8.38 -18.91
N GLU A 33 2.82 7.19 -18.65
CA GLU A 33 3.56 5.92 -18.49
C GLU A 33 4.53 5.88 -17.29
N VAL A 34 4.52 6.89 -16.42
CA VAL A 34 5.31 6.96 -15.20
C VAL A 34 4.43 6.66 -13.99
N VAL A 35 4.95 5.83 -13.10
CA VAL A 35 4.38 5.56 -11.78
C VAL A 35 5.19 6.34 -10.74
N LYS A 36 4.52 7.21 -9.99
CA LYS A 36 5.10 7.96 -8.90
C LYS A 36 4.40 7.59 -7.60
N GLY A 37 5.11 6.88 -6.73
CA GLY A 37 4.71 6.67 -5.34
C GLY A 37 5.43 7.67 -4.44
N VAL A 38 4.68 8.39 -3.60
CA VAL A 38 5.23 9.32 -2.61
C VAL A 38 4.68 8.97 -1.23
N VAL A 39 5.57 8.87 -0.26
CA VAL A 39 5.21 8.80 1.15
C VAL A 39 5.33 10.20 1.74
N GLN A 40 4.22 10.73 2.28
CA GLN A 40 4.17 12.06 2.88
C GLN A 40 4.18 11.95 4.40
N MET A 41 5.22 12.47 5.02
CA MET A 41 5.36 12.58 6.48
C MET A 41 4.95 13.98 7.00
N ASP A 42 4.34 14.79 6.15
CA ASP A 42 3.88 16.12 6.52
C ASP A 42 2.86 16.01 7.66
N SER A 43 2.96 16.89 8.66
CA SER A 43 2.14 16.87 9.89
C SER A 43 2.43 15.73 10.88
N VAL A 44 3.45 14.88 10.65
CA VAL A 44 3.91 13.92 11.65
C VAL A 44 4.85 14.61 12.65
N LEU A 45 4.41 14.75 13.89
CA LEU A 45 5.24 15.31 14.96
C LEU A 45 6.30 14.28 15.41
N VAL A 46 7.57 14.55 15.12
CA VAL A 46 8.71 13.79 15.66
C VAL A 46 9.27 14.56 16.86
N ARG A 47 9.18 13.97 18.05
CA ARG A 47 9.74 14.60 19.27
C ARG A 47 11.27 14.50 19.29
N ALA A 48 11.91 15.39 20.05
CA ALA A 48 13.36 15.34 20.24
C ALA A 48 13.78 13.98 20.84
N GLY A 49 14.73 13.31 20.18
CA GLY A 49 15.20 11.97 20.56
C GLY A 49 14.37 10.81 20.00
N GLU A 50 13.26 11.07 19.30
CA GLU A 50 12.53 10.05 18.55
C GLU A 50 13.04 9.94 17.11
N SER A 51 13.03 8.72 16.58
CA SER A 51 13.18 8.44 15.16
C SER A 51 11.87 7.86 14.64
N ARG A 52 11.39 8.37 13.51
CA ARG A 52 10.25 7.78 12.79
C ARG A 52 10.72 7.25 11.44
N ARG A 53 10.14 6.13 11.02
CA ARG A 53 10.28 5.62 9.65
C ARG A 53 9.07 6.09 8.84
N SER A 54 9.30 6.38 7.57
CA SER A 54 8.21 6.63 6.63
C SER A 54 7.34 5.38 6.49
N GLU A 55 6.08 5.55 6.09
CA GLU A 55 5.23 4.43 5.69
C GLU A 55 5.92 3.62 4.58
N GLU A 56 6.00 2.31 4.76
CA GLU A 56 6.64 1.41 3.80
C GLU A 56 5.68 1.15 2.63
N MET A 57 6.23 0.94 1.43
CA MET A 57 5.45 0.60 0.23
C MET A 57 5.84 -0.78 -0.29
N ILE A 58 4.88 -1.51 -0.85
CA ILE A 58 5.14 -2.70 -1.66
C ILE A 58 4.94 -2.39 -3.14
N LEU A 59 5.86 -2.88 -3.98
CA LEU A 59 5.69 -2.99 -5.42
C LEU A 59 5.76 -4.47 -5.80
N SER A 60 4.68 -5.02 -6.37
CA SER A 60 4.58 -6.44 -6.72
C SER A 60 4.18 -6.59 -8.18
N PHE A 61 4.95 -7.39 -8.94
CA PHE A 61 4.70 -7.73 -10.35
C PHE A 61 4.09 -9.12 -10.53
N GLU A 62 3.64 -9.73 -9.45
CA GLU A 62 2.95 -11.03 -9.47
C GLU A 62 1.54 -10.89 -10.05
N SER A 63 0.87 -12.02 -10.31
CA SER A 63 -0.54 -12.01 -10.70
C SER A 63 -1.39 -11.20 -9.72
N ALA A 64 -2.42 -10.51 -10.20
CA ALA A 64 -3.31 -9.69 -9.36
C ALA A 64 -3.81 -10.44 -8.11
N LYS A 65 -4.12 -11.73 -8.26
CA LYS A 65 -4.55 -12.61 -7.16
C LYS A 65 -3.43 -12.80 -6.12
N THR A 66 -2.22 -13.13 -6.58
CA THR A 66 -1.05 -13.31 -5.72
C THR A 66 -0.69 -12.03 -4.99
N SER A 67 -0.55 -10.90 -5.72
CA SER A 67 -0.19 -9.61 -5.15
C SER A 67 -1.21 -9.14 -4.12
N THR A 68 -2.51 -9.25 -4.41
CA THR A 68 -3.57 -8.87 -3.47
C THR A 68 -3.56 -9.76 -2.24
N ASN A 69 -3.37 -11.07 -2.38
CA ASN A 69 -3.30 -12.00 -1.25
C ASN A 69 -2.10 -11.70 -0.33
N VAL A 70 -0.93 -11.45 -0.92
CA VAL A 70 0.28 -11.10 -0.17
C VAL A 70 0.07 -9.78 0.57
N TRP A 71 -0.39 -8.75 -0.14
CA TRP A 71 -0.60 -7.42 0.42
C TRP A 71 -1.65 -7.42 1.54
N THR A 72 -2.83 -8.01 1.30
CA THR A 72 -3.89 -8.08 2.33
C THR A 72 -3.49 -8.93 3.53
N ARG A 73 -2.74 -10.03 3.33
CA ARG A 73 -2.20 -10.82 4.43
C ARG A 73 -1.18 -10.03 5.24
N TRP A 74 -0.27 -9.30 4.59
CA TRP A 74 0.71 -8.46 5.27
C TRP A 74 0.02 -7.42 6.14
N VAL A 75 -0.90 -6.64 5.56
CA VAL A 75 -1.69 -5.64 6.30
C VAL A 75 -2.42 -6.30 7.48
N ALA A 76 -2.95 -7.52 7.30
CA ALA A 76 -3.61 -8.26 8.37
C ALA A 76 -2.71 -8.72 9.50
N GLU A 77 -1.49 -9.11 9.20
CA GLU A 77 -0.52 -9.55 10.20
C GLU A 77 0.06 -8.36 10.98
N THR A 78 0.26 -7.23 10.32
CA THR A 78 1.03 -6.09 10.87
C THR A 78 0.16 -4.99 11.46
N HIS A 79 -1.06 -4.79 10.96
CA HIS A 79 -1.95 -3.69 11.37
C HIS A 79 -3.22 -4.16 12.09
N GLY A 80 -3.33 -5.46 12.36
CA GLY A 80 -4.40 -6.02 13.18
C GLY A 80 -5.81 -5.85 12.59
N VAL A 81 -6.04 -6.27 11.33
CA VAL A 81 -7.41 -6.35 10.81
C VAL A 81 -8.17 -7.56 11.35
N ARG A 82 -9.50 -7.44 11.31
CA ARG A 82 -10.48 -8.49 11.63
C ARG A 82 -10.28 -9.75 10.77
N ARG A 83 -9.39 -10.64 11.18
CA ARG A 83 -9.21 -11.98 10.57
C ARG A 83 -10.45 -12.87 10.65
N ASN A 84 -11.40 -12.53 11.52
CA ASN A 84 -12.58 -13.34 11.86
C ASN A 84 -13.87 -12.78 11.22
N LYS A 85 -13.79 -11.78 10.34
CA LYS A 85 -14.95 -11.22 9.64
C LYS A 85 -14.72 -11.30 8.14
N GLY A 86 -15.80 -11.53 7.39
CA GLY A 86 -15.76 -11.67 5.93
C GLY A 86 -15.16 -10.43 5.26
N ALA A 87 -14.68 -10.62 4.03
CA ALA A 87 -14.09 -9.55 3.23
C ALA A 87 -15.07 -8.37 3.10
N ILE A 88 -14.58 -7.16 3.36
CA ILE A 88 -15.31 -5.94 3.05
C ILE A 88 -14.88 -5.55 1.63
N TYR A 89 -15.81 -5.64 0.69
CA TYR A 89 -15.66 -5.10 -0.65
C TYR A 89 -16.44 -3.78 -0.71
N GLY A 90 -15.79 -2.69 -1.14
CA GLY A 90 -16.41 -1.38 -1.34
C GLY A 90 -15.55 -0.23 -0.84
N TRP A 91 -15.41 0.80 -1.69
CA TRP A 91 -15.07 2.17 -1.28
C TRP A 91 -16.37 2.90 -0.95
#